data_AF-A0A3B4CX93-F1
#
_entry.id   AF-A0A3B4CX93-F1
#
_cell.length_a   1.000
_cell.length_b   1.000
_cell.length_c   1.000
_cell.angle_alpha   90.00
_cell.angle_beta   90.00
_cell.angle_gamma   90.00
#
_symmetry.space_group_name_H-M   'P 1'
#
loop_
_entity.id
_entity.type
_entity.pdbx_description
1 polymer ?
#
loop_
_entity_poly.entity_id
_entity_poly.type
_entity_poly.pdbx_seq_one_letter_code
_entity_poly.pdbx_strand_id
1 'polypeptide(L)'
;MVRDELGIWNGRRQFLVEFREDGKGGLTHPPAYFSLNGNKGYLFYRGQPAFCRGCLQHGHEVSGCKDLNCKNCLGQGHLAKDCKNPRRCKSCGGEGHLAHSCPRREDMPKLCRKCGKLGHLAEACQEIVCGKCKEIGHTFEECPNGRRCNLCGDLNHLYRDCPKSFCESTY
;
A
#
# COMPACT_ATOMS: atom_id res chain seq x y z
N MET A 1 -25.95 7.75 -1.17
CA MET A 1 -25.33 7.49 0.16
C MET A 1 -26.30 6.60 0.92
N VAL A 2 -25.83 5.53 1.56
CA VAL A 2 -26.73 4.58 2.24
C VAL A 2 -26.97 5.06 3.68
N ARG A 3 -28.24 5.19 4.07
CA ARG A 3 -28.65 5.58 5.42
C ARG A 3 -29.33 4.39 6.12
N ASP A 4 -29.27 4.36 7.44
CA ASP A 4 -30.02 3.39 8.24
C ASP A 4 -31.48 3.83 8.45
N GLU A 5 -32.23 3.05 9.23
CA GLU A 5 -33.64 3.30 9.56
C GLU A 5 -33.86 4.62 10.33
N LEU A 6 -32.83 5.14 10.99
CA LEU A 6 -32.84 6.42 11.70
C LEU A 6 -32.38 7.58 10.81
N GLY A 7 -32.11 7.34 9.53
CA GLY A 7 -31.61 8.33 8.58
C GLY A 7 -30.13 8.67 8.75
N ILE A 8 -29.40 7.95 9.61
CA ILE A 8 -27.97 8.19 9.86
C ILE A 8 -27.15 7.54 8.76
N TRP A 9 -26.11 8.23 8.29
CA TRP A 9 -25.22 7.70 7.25
C TRP A 9 -24.29 6.63 7.82
N ASN A 10 -24.29 5.44 7.22
CA ASN A 10 -23.53 4.27 7.72
C ASN A 10 -22.12 4.15 7.12
N GLY A 11 -21.59 5.21 6.51
CA GLY A 11 -20.28 5.20 5.85
C GLY A 11 -20.26 4.53 4.47
N ARG A 12 -21.35 3.90 4.01
CA ARG A 12 -21.41 3.22 2.71
C ARG A 12 -21.87 4.15 1.59
N ARG A 13 -21.30 3.93 0.41
CA ARG A 13 -21.74 4.51 -0.86
C ARG A 13 -21.97 3.37 -1.84
N GLN A 14 -22.98 3.51 -2.69
CA GLN A 14 -23.30 2.57 -3.76
C GLN A 14 -23.31 3.36 -5.05
N PHE A 15 -22.77 2.73 -6.09
CA PHE A 15 -22.67 3.27 -7.44
C PHE A 15 -23.00 2.15 -8.41
N LEU A 16 -23.64 2.49 -9.52
CA LEU A 16 -23.73 1.60 -10.66
C LEU A 16 -22.43 1.75 -11.46
N VAL A 17 -21.83 0.62 -11.84
CA VAL A 17 -20.59 0.59 -12.60
C VAL A 17 -20.68 -0.51 -13.64
N GLU A 18 -20.13 -0.25 -14.82
CA GLU A 18 -19.94 -1.24 -15.87
C GLU A 18 -18.50 -1.74 -15.83
N PHE A 19 -18.32 -3.05 -15.93
CA PHE A 19 -16.99 -3.66 -15.96
C PHE A 19 -16.54 -3.85 -17.40
N ARG A 20 -15.24 -3.64 -17.62
CA ARG A 20 -14.59 -3.82 -18.93
C ARG A 20 -14.06 -5.24 -19.03
N GLU A 21 -14.00 -5.77 -20.24
CA GLU A 21 -13.30 -7.03 -20.51
C GLU A 21 -11.79 -6.86 -20.37
N ASP A 22 -11.08 -7.94 -20.03
CA ASP A 22 -9.61 -7.96 -19.86
C ASP A 22 -8.85 -8.43 -21.11
N GLY A 23 -9.55 -8.68 -22.22
CA GLY A 23 -8.98 -9.21 -23.47
C GLY A 23 -8.61 -10.70 -23.43
N LYS A 24 -8.89 -11.40 -22.32
CA LYS A 24 -8.64 -12.85 -22.12
C LYS A 24 -9.94 -13.62 -21.81
N GLY A 25 -11.09 -12.99 -22.06
CA GLY A 25 -12.41 -13.54 -21.72
C GLY A 25 -12.81 -13.35 -20.25
N GLY A 26 -12.07 -12.53 -19.49
CA GLY A 26 -12.37 -12.15 -18.12
C GLY A 26 -12.77 -10.67 -17.98
N LEU A 27 -12.93 -10.21 -16.74
CA LEU A 27 -13.27 -8.83 -16.41
C LEU A 27 -12.08 -8.10 -15.78
N THR A 28 -11.92 -6.83 -16.12
CA THR A 28 -11.01 -5.92 -15.42
C THR A 28 -11.65 -5.52 -14.09
N HIS A 29 -11.16 -6.13 -13.01
CA HIS A 29 -11.71 -5.95 -11.67
C HIS A 29 -11.16 -4.69 -10.98
N PRO A 30 -12.01 -3.81 -10.42
CA PRO A 30 -11.53 -2.72 -9.57
C PRO A 30 -10.91 -3.28 -8.27
N PRO A 31 -9.98 -2.52 -7.66
CA PRO A 31 -9.27 -2.98 -6.47
C PRO A 31 -10.22 -3.16 -5.29
N ALA A 32 -10.11 -4.29 -4.60
CA ALA A 32 -10.93 -4.60 -3.43
C ALA A 32 -10.66 -3.69 -2.23
N TYR A 33 -9.46 -3.15 -2.14
CA TYR A 33 -9.00 -2.21 -1.12
C TYR A 33 -8.34 -1.01 -1.79
N PHE A 34 -8.64 0.17 -1.29
CA PHE A 34 -8.05 1.41 -1.78
C PHE A 34 -7.76 2.37 -0.63
N SER A 35 -6.85 3.31 -0.87
CA SER A 35 -6.52 4.38 0.07
C SER A 35 -6.59 5.72 -0.65
N LEU A 36 -7.55 6.56 -0.28
CA LEU A 36 -7.75 7.90 -0.83
C LEU A 36 -7.47 8.93 0.25
N ASN A 37 -6.40 9.70 0.10
CA ASN A 37 -6.00 10.74 1.07
C ASN A 37 -5.91 10.22 2.51
N GLY A 38 -5.30 9.04 2.69
CA GLY A 38 -5.17 8.38 3.99
C GLY A 38 -6.43 7.64 4.46
N ASN A 39 -7.59 7.84 3.81
CA ASN A 39 -8.81 7.11 4.11
C ASN A 39 -8.80 5.76 3.42
N LYS A 40 -8.92 4.70 4.22
CA LYS A 40 -8.93 3.33 3.76
C LYS A 40 -10.37 2.91 3.46
N GLY A 41 -10.59 2.45 2.24
CA GLY A 41 -11.88 1.96 1.77
C GLY A 41 -11.82 0.53 1.29
N TYR A 42 -12.97 -0.13 1.34
CA TYR A 42 -13.17 -1.45 0.76
C TYR A 42 -14.30 -1.35 -0.25
N LEU A 43 -14.11 -1.99 -1.39
CA LEU A 43 -15.14 -2.15 -2.41
C LEU A 43 -15.72 -3.56 -2.29
N PHE A 44 -17.04 -3.68 -2.39
CA PHE A 44 -17.76 -4.95 -2.38
C PHE A 44 -18.70 -4.99 -3.58
N TYR A 45 -18.64 -6.06 -4.37
CA TYR A 45 -19.53 -6.29 -5.51
C TYR A 45 -19.68 -7.79 -5.80
N ARG A 46 -20.70 -8.15 -6.58
CA ARG A 46 -20.96 -9.54 -6.96
C ARG A 46 -19.89 -10.06 -7.91
N GLY A 47 -19.36 -11.25 -7.65
CA GLY A 47 -18.29 -11.84 -8.46
C GLY A 47 -16.92 -11.22 -8.22
N GLN A 48 -16.74 -10.45 -7.13
CA GLN A 48 -15.44 -9.94 -6.74
C GLN A 48 -14.46 -11.09 -6.48
N PRO A 49 -13.25 -11.06 -7.08
CA PRO A 49 -12.22 -12.05 -6.80
C PRO A 49 -11.92 -12.12 -5.30
N ALA A 50 -11.70 -13.33 -4.79
CA ALA A 50 -11.38 -13.55 -3.38
C ALA A 50 -10.27 -12.59 -2.92
N PHE A 51 -10.49 -11.90 -1.81
CA PHE A 51 -9.59 -10.88 -1.30
C PHE A 51 -9.49 -10.97 0.23
N CYS A 52 -8.27 -11.17 0.71
CA CYS A 52 -7.97 -11.27 2.13
C CYS A 52 -7.76 -9.88 2.73
N ARG A 53 -8.69 -9.42 3.57
CA ARG A 53 -8.55 -8.15 4.30
C ARG A 53 -7.47 -8.18 5.40
N GLY A 54 -6.92 -9.35 5.71
CA GLY A 54 -5.84 -9.56 6.66
C GLY A 54 -4.49 -9.14 6.09
N CYS A 55 -4.08 -9.79 5.00
CA CYS A 55 -2.82 -9.55 4.30
C CYS A 55 -2.91 -8.64 3.06
N LEU A 56 -4.13 -8.24 2.68
CA LEU A 56 -4.44 -7.40 1.50
C LEU A 56 -4.05 -8.05 0.16
N GLN A 57 -4.15 -9.38 0.06
CA GLN A 57 -3.86 -10.15 -1.16
C GLN A 57 -5.11 -10.82 -1.73
N HIS A 58 -5.07 -11.12 -3.03
CA HIS A 58 -6.12 -11.85 -3.72
C HIS A 58 -5.93 -13.39 -3.61
N GLY A 59 -6.97 -14.14 -4.00
CA GLY A 59 -6.94 -15.60 -4.13
C GLY A 59 -7.38 -16.38 -2.89
N HIS A 60 -7.55 -15.72 -1.74
CA HIS A 60 -8.04 -16.35 -0.52
C HIS A 60 -8.78 -15.35 0.37
N GLU A 61 -9.58 -15.88 1.31
CA GLU A 61 -10.21 -15.09 2.36
C GLU A 61 -9.40 -15.13 3.65
N VAL A 62 -9.75 -14.28 4.63
CA VAL A 62 -9.04 -14.18 5.91
C VAL A 62 -8.97 -15.52 6.65
N SER A 63 -10.01 -16.35 6.55
CA SER A 63 -10.08 -17.69 7.16
C SER A 63 -9.01 -18.66 6.62
N GLY A 64 -8.62 -18.51 5.35
CA GLY A 64 -7.58 -19.34 4.71
C GLY A 64 -6.21 -18.66 4.62
N CYS A 65 -6.00 -17.53 5.30
CA CYS A 65 -4.81 -16.72 5.15
C CYS A 65 -3.62 -17.28 5.95
N LYS A 66 -2.59 -17.75 5.25
CA LYS A 66 -1.33 -18.22 5.86
C LYS A 66 -0.43 -17.08 6.35
N ASP A 67 -0.55 -15.90 5.75
CA ASP A 67 0.23 -14.71 6.09
C ASP A 67 -0.50 -13.78 7.08
N LEU A 68 -1.46 -14.32 7.83
CA LEU A 68 -2.28 -13.54 8.75
C LEU A 68 -1.48 -13.14 9.99
N ASN A 69 -0.94 -11.92 9.97
CA ASN A 69 -0.20 -11.36 11.09
C ASN A 69 -1.06 -10.37 11.90
N CYS A 70 -1.11 -10.60 13.21
CA CYS A 70 -1.81 -9.75 14.15
C CYS A 70 -1.16 -8.38 14.24
N LYS A 71 -1.91 -7.33 13.93
CA LYS A 71 -1.41 -5.94 13.94
C LYS A 71 -1.19 -5.37 15.36
N ASN A 72 -1.57 -6.13 16.40
CA ASN A 72 -1.40 -5.77 17.81
C ASN A 72 -0.14 -6.41 18.42
N CYS A 73 -0.04 -7.74 18.42
CA CYS A 73 1.05 -8.48 19.06
C CYS A 73 2.08 -9.04 18.07
N LEU A 74 1.89 -8.84 16.76
CA LEU A 74 2.77 -9.34 15.68
C LEU A 74 2.84 -10.88 15.56
N GLY A 75 2.04 -11.61 16.34
CA GLY A 75 1.87 -13.06 16.21
C GLY A 75 1.04 -13.45 14.98
N GLN A 76 1.11 -14.72 14.60
CA GLN A 76 0.42 -15.26 13.42
C GLN A 76 -0.98 -15.82 13.76
N GLY A 77 -1.78 -16.05 12.72
CA GLY A 77 -3.01 -16.86 12.80
C GLY A 77 -4.24 -16.19 13.39
N HIS A 78 -4.18 -14.89 13.73
CA HIS A 78 -5.33 -14.19 14.31
C HIS A 78 -5.36 -12.69 13.95
N LEU A 79 -6.55 -12.10 14.02
CA LEU A 79 -6.75 -10.66 13.85
C LEU A 79 -6.52 -9.91 15.16
N ALA A 80 -6.22 -8.61 15.05
CA ALA A 80 -6.04 -7.75 16.22
C ALA A 80 -7.27 -7.69 17.14
N LYS A 81 -8.48 -7.85 16.59
CA LYS A 81 -9.73 -7.89 17.36
C LYS A 81 -9.86 -9.12 18.27
N ASP A 82 -9.19 -10.23 17.91
CA ASP A 82 -9.23 -11.50 18.63
C ASP A 82 -7.95 -11.69 19.47
N CYS A 83 -7.09 -10.67 19.53
CA CYS A 83 -5.78 -10.74 20.15
C CYS A 83 -5.88 -10.63 21.68
N LYS A 84 -5.33 -11.63 22.38
CA LYS A 84 -5.25 -11.67 23.85
C LYS A 84 -3.87 -11.24 24.39
N ASN A 85 -2.90 -11.05 23.50
CA ASN A 85 -1.54 -10.69 23.87
C ASN A 85 -1.39 -9.17 24.04
N PRO A 86 -0.44 -8.72 24.87
CA PRO A 86 -0.11 -7.31 24.98
C PRO A 86 0.33 -6.71 23.64
N ARG A 87 0.15 -5.40 23.53
CA ARG A 87 0.53 -4.66 22.32
C ARG A 87 2.05 -4.60 22.18
N ARG A 88 2.53 -4.92 20.99
CA ARG A 88 3.96 -4.88 20.65
C ARG A 88 4.27 -3.79 19.62
N CYS A 89 5.38 -3.12 19.84
CA CYS A 89 5.93 -2.12 18.96
C CYS A 89 6.41 -2.76 17.65
N LYS A 90 5.96 -2.20 16.52
CA LYS A 90 6.32 -2.70 15.19
C LYS A 90 7.77 -2.47 14.81
N SER A 91 8.45 -1.54 15.50
CA SER A 91 9.83 -1.15 15.19
C SER A 91 10.84 -1.95 16.00
N CYS A 92 10.59 -2.19 17.28
CA CYS A 92 11.54 -2.85 18.17
C CYS A 92 11.04 -4.15 18.82
N GLY A 93 9.75 -4.50 18.64
CA GLY A 93 9.13 -5.68 19.24
C GLY A 93 8.84 -5.58 20.75
N GLY A 94 9.21 -4.49 21.42
CA GLY A 94 8.92 -4.25 22.84
C GLY A 94 7.45 -3.96 23.11
N GLU A 95 7.03 -4.08 24.36
CA GLU A 95 5.63 -3.90 24.78
C GLU A 95 5.35 -2.50 25.33
N GLY A 96 4.07 -2.15 25.47
CA GLY A 96 3.64 -0.93 26.17
C GLY A 96 3.75 0.38 25.38
N HIS A 97 4.16 0.35 24.11
CA HIS A 97 4.28 1.56 23.29
C HIS A 97 4.00 1.33 21.80
N LEU A 98 3.75 2.44 21.10
CA LEU A 98 3.62 2.50 19.64
C LEU A 98 4.96 2.80 18.96
N ALA A 99 5.09 2.46 17.68
CA ALA A 99 6.29 2.77 16.88
C ALA A 99 6.69 4.26 16.92
N HIS A 100 5.71 5.17 16.96
CA HIS A 100 5.97 6.61 17.08
C HIS A 100 6.56 7.00 18.45
N SER A 101 6.21 6.28 19.51
CA SER A 101 6.69 6.50 20.88
C SER A 101 7.73 5.45 21.28
N CYS A 102 8.43 4.87 20.31
CA CYS A 102 9.44 3.86 20.57
C CYS A 102 10.65 4.49 21.26
N PRO A 103 11.09 3.99 22.43
CA PRO A 103 12.23 4.55 23.14
C PRO A 103 13.54 4.36 22.35
N ARG A 104 13.64 3.32 21.53
CA ARG A 104 14.78 3.05 20.64
C ARG A 104 14.69 3.75 19.29
N ARG A 105 13.77 4.72 19.12
CA ARG A 105 13.51 5.33 17.81
C ARG A 105 14.74 6.05 17.25
N GLU A 106 15.55 6.68 18.09
CA GLU A 106 16.75 7.40 17.65
C GLU A 106 17.90 6.46 17.28
N ASP A 107 18.01 5.31 17.95
CA ASP A 107 19.03 4.29 17.66
C ASP A 107 18.73 3.49 16.38
N MET A 108 17.47 3.53 15.92
CA MET A 108 17.06 2.78 14.73
C MET A 108 17.62 3.43 13.46
N PRO A 109 18.24 2.64 12.56
CA PRO A 109 18.82 3.16 11.34
C PRO A 109 17.74 3.82 10.47
N LYS A 110 17.93 5.10 10.18
CA LYS A 110 16.99 5.90 9.38
C LYS A 110 17.22 5.58 7.91
N LEU A 111 16.16 5.21 7.19
CA LEU A 111 16.20 5.00 5.74
C LEU A 111 16.06 6.35 5.03
N CYS A 112 17.07 6.71 4.24
CA CYS A 112 17.02 7.90 3.41
C CYS A 112 16.03 7.69 2.27
N ARG A 113 14.96 8.49 2.23
CA ARG A 113 13.95 8.42 1.16
C ARG A 113 14.44 8.93 -0.20
N LYS A 114 15.59 9.59 -0.26
CA LYS A 114 16.21 10.02 -1.53
C LYS A 114 17.03 8.88 -2.15
N CYS A 115 18.02 8.37 -1.43
CA CYS A 115 19.00 7.42 -1.97
C CYS A 115 18.79 5.96 -1.53
N GLY A 116 17.86 5.69 -0.61
CA GLY A 116 17.58 4.33 -0.12
C GLY A 116 18.64 3.75 0.84
N LYS A 117 19.71 4.50 1.15
CA LYS A 117 20.72 4.05 2.13
C LYS A 117 20.24 4.28 3.57
N LEU A 118 20.76 3.47 4.49
CA LEU A 118 20.50 3.60 5.94
C LEU A 118 21.49 4.58 6.59
N GLY A 119 21.12 5.10 7.76
CA GLY A 119 21.99 5.92 8.63
C GLY A 119 21.79 7.44 8.52
N HIS A 120 20.96 7.92 7.59
CA HIS A 120 20.65 9.34 7.44
C HIS A 120 19.23 9.57 6.90
N LEU A 121 18.72 10.79 7.08
CA LEU A 121 17.44 11.22 6.49
C LEU A 121 17.67 11.97 5.17
N ALA A 122 16.59 12.20 4.43
CA ALA A 122 16.62 12.84 3.11
C ALA A 122 17.27 14.24 3.11
N GLU A 123 17.21 14.94 4.23
CA GLU A 123 17.78 16.27 4.46
C GLU A 123 19.31 16.24 4.54
N ALA A 124 19.88 15.17 5.09
CA ALA A 124 21.32 14.97 5.24
C ALA A 124 21.93 14.11 4.11
N CYS A 125 21.16 13.81 3.06
CA CYS A 125 21.60 12.99 1.94
C CYS A 125 22.52 13.78 1.02
N GLN A 126 23.78 13.34 0.91
CA GLN A 126 24.79 13.93 0.03
C GLN A 126 24.88 13.24 -1.34
N GLU A 127 24.19 12.11 -1.51
CA GLU A 127 24.16 11.36 -2.77
C GLU A 127 23.42 12.13 -3.86
N ILE A 128 24.00 12.15 -5.07
CA ILE A 128 23.33 12.65 -6.27
C ILE A 128 22.42 11.54 -6.80
N VAL A 129 21.12 11.67 -6.55
CA VAL A 129 20.11 10.70 -7.00
C VAL A 129 19.41 11.23 -8.25
N CYS A 130 19.47 10.47 -9.32
CA CYS A 130 18.85 10.85 -10.58
C CYS A 130 17.32 10.89 -10.49
N GLY A 131 16.73 12.00 -10.92
CA GLY A 131 15.27 12.17 -10.94
C GLY A 131 14.53 11.25 -11.93
N LYS A 132 15.20 10.75 -12.99
CA LYS A 132 14.60 9.90 -14.03
C LYS A 132 14.56 8.43 -13.64
N CYS A 133 15.69 7.88 -13.17
CA CYS A 133 15.86 6.44 -12.94
C CYS A 133 16.05 6.07 -11.46
N LYS A 134 16.24 7.06 -10.57
CA LYS A 134 16.50 6.89 -9.12
C LYS A 134 17.83 6.22 -8.78
N GLU A 135 18.70 6.02 -9.77
CA GLU A 135 20.08 5.57 -9.54
C GLU A 135 20.96 6.71 -9.01
N ILE A 136 22.03 6.32 -8.33
CA ILE A 136 22.99 7.25 -7.72
C ILE A 136 24.15 7.53 -8.69
N GLY A 137 24.71 8.73 -8.62
CA GLY A 137 25.99 9.08 -9.27
C GLY A 137 25.87 9.92 -10.54
N HIS A 138 24.66 10.32 -10.93
CA HIS A 138 24.45 11.20 -12.08
C HIS A 138 23.19 12.07 -11.93
N THR A 139 23.15 13.18 -12.67
CA THR A 139 22.04 14.14 -12.66
C THR A 139 20.93 13.74 -13.63
N PHE A 140 19.84 14.53 -13.68
CA PHE A 140 18.74 14.28 -14.61
C PHE A 140 19.16 14.39 -16.09
N GLU A 141 20.10 15.26 -16.40
CA GLU A 141 20.57 15.55 -17.77
C GLU A 141 21.50 14.44 -18.28
N GLU A 142 22.43 14.01 -17.44
CA GLU A 142 23.45 13.00 -17.74
C GLU A 142 22.95 11.57 -17.51
N CYS A 143 21.63 11.36 -17.51
CA CYS A 143 21.07 10.06 -17.21
C CYS A 143 21.27 9.09 -18.38
N PRO A 144 22.06 8.02 -18.22
CA PRO A 144 22.22 7.00 -19.26
C PRO A 144 20.99 6.10 -19.37
N ASN A 145 20.09 6.18 -18.39
CA ASN A 145 18.90 5.35 -18.28
C ASN A 145 17.65 6.10 -18.74
N GLY A 146 16.64 5.33 -19.18
CA GLY A 146 15.30 5.85 -19.42
C GLY A 146 14.64 6.37 -18.14
N ARG A 147 13.57 7.17 -18.32
CA ARG A 147 12.71 7.56 -17.20
C ARG A 147 11.88 6.37 -16.78
N ARG A 148 11.99 5.97 -15.51
CA ARG A 148 11.18 4.88 -14.96
C ARG A 148 9.81 5.37 -14.50
N CYS A 149 8.85 4.46 -14.50
CA CYS A 149 7.54 4.67 -13.91
C CYS A 149 7.66 4.93 -12.40
N ASN A 150 7.08 6.03 -11.91
CA ASN A 150 7.11 6.40 -10.50
C ASN A 150 6.25 5.49 -9.59
N LEU A 151 5.37 4.66 -10.17
CA LEU A 151 4.52 3.73 -9.43
C LEU A 151 5.16 2.35 -9.27
N CYS A 152 5.61 1.76 -10.38
CA CYS A 152 6.08 0.37 -10.40
C CYS A 152 7.61 0.25 -10.57
N GLY A 153 8.29 1.33 -10.96
CA GLY A 153 9.72 1.35 -11.20
C GLY A 153 10.19 0.74 -12.52
N ASP A 154 9.31 0.30 -13.41
CA ASP A 154 9.68 -0.22 -14.74
C ASP A 154 10.18 0.91 -15.67
N LEU A 155 11.09 0.60 -16.59
CA LEU A 155 11.63 1.53 -17.60
C LEU A 155 10.81 1.56 -18.89
N ASN A 156 9.95 0.57 -19.12
CA ASN A 156 9.22 0.40 -20.38
C ASN A 156 8.06 1.40 -20.56
N HIS A 157 7.57 1.99 -19.47
CA HIS A 157 6.40 2.89 -19.52
C HIS A 157 6.50 4.00 -18.47
N LEU A 158 5.72 5.07 -18.66
CA LEU A 158 5.56 6.15 -17.68
C LEU A 158 4.38 5.87 -16.75
N TYR A 159 4.26 6.66 -15.67
CA TYR A 159 3.16 6.51 -14.70
C TYR A 159 1.77 6.47 -15.35
N ARG A 160 1.54 7.32 -16.35
CA ARG A 160 0.26 7.42 -17.08
C ARG A 160 -0.11 6.15 -17.87
N ASP A 161 0.90 5.40 -18.30
CA ASP A 161 0.79 4.20 -19.14
C ASP A 161 1.08 2.95 -18.30
N CYS A 162 1.03 3.07 -16.96
CA CYS A 162 1.39 1.98 -16.07
C CYS A 162 0.22 1.00 -15.96
N PRO A 163 0.41 -0.30 -16.26
CA PRO A 163 -0.65 -1.31 -16.12
C PRO A 163 -1.07 -1.54 -14.67
N LYS A 164 -0.29 -1.03 -13.70
CA LYS A 164 -0.61 -1.05 -12.27
C LYS A 164 -1.26 0.26 -11.80
N SER A 165 -1.34 1.28 -12.67
CA SER A 165 -2.10 2.50 -12.41
C SER A 165 -3.57 2.22 -12.69
N PHE A 166 -4.45 2.55 -11.75
CA PHE A 166 -5.90 2.47 -11.94
C PHE A 166 -6.45 3.70 -12.69
N CYS A 167 -5.58 4.60 -13.14
CA CYS A 167 -5.93 5.80 -13.87
C CYS A 167 -5.31 5.71 -15.27
N GLU A 168 -6.09 5.22 -16.24
CA GLU A 168 -5.83 5.59 -17.63
C GLU A 168 -6.60 6.88 -17.91
N SER A 169 -5.84 7.91 -18.27
CA SER A 169 -6.36 9.19 -18.71
C SER A 169 -6.55 9.14 -20.21
N THR A 170 -7.78 8.89 -20.66
CA THR A 170 -8.22 9.22 -22.00
C THR A 170 -9.27 10.33 -21.89
N TYR A 171 -8.78 11.57 -22.01
CA TYR A 171 -9.53 12.63 -22.67
C TYR A 171 -9.12 12.63 -24.13
#